data_AF-A0A7Y5CUX5-F1
#
_entry.id   AF-A0A7Y5CUX5-F1
#
_cell.length_a   1.000
_cell.length_b   1.000
_cell.length_c   1.000
_cell.angle_alpha   90.00
_cell.angle_beta   90.00
_cell.angle_gamma   90.00
#
_symmetry.space_group_name_H-M   'P 1'
#
loop_
_entity.id
_entity.type
_entity.pdbx_description
1 polymer ?
#
loop_
_entity_poly.entity_id
_entity_poly.type
_entity_poly.pdbx_seq_one_letter_code
_entity_poly.pdbx_strand_id
1 'polypeptide(L)'
;MANYCFFAPILPGGLEQMKKWNKEMIVNNQEHDEVFLAAGISREQVWLQHTPQGDFAVASFEVKDPAKNSVSFSKRRMALT
;
A
#
# COMPACT_ATOMS: atom_id res chain seq x y z
N MET A 1 2.24 15.54 11.09
CA MET A 1 2.32 14.56 9.99
C MET A 1 1.31 14.93 8.92
N ALA A 2 1.60 14.56 7.66
CA ALA A 2 0.63 14.64 6.57
C ALA A 2 0.05 13.24 6.33
N ASN A 3 -1.22 13.18 5.90
CA ASN A 3 -1.81 11.97 5.36
C ASN A 3 -1.90 12.11 3.85
N TYR A 4 -1.46 11.09 3.13
CA TYR A 4 -1.71 11.00 1.70
C TYR A 4 -2.33 9.65 1.38
N CYS A 5 -3.22 9.66 0.39
CA CYS A 5 -3.96 8.49 -0.03
C CYS A 5 -3.75 8.27 -1.52
N PHE A 6 -3.72 7.01 -1.93
CA PHE A 6 -3.82 6.63 -3.34
C PHE A 6 -4.83 5.50 -3.51
N PHE A 7 -5.36 5.44 -4.72
CA PHE A 7 -6.28 4.42 -5.15
C PHE A 7 -5.56 3.48 -6.11
N ALA A 8 -5.73 2.18 -5.92
CA ALA A 8 -5.20 1.15 -6.79
C ALA A 8 -6.37 0.31 -7.33
N PRO A 9 -6.78 0.52 -8.59
CA PRO A 9 -7.80 -0.32 -9.22
C PRO A 9 -7.36 -1.78 -9.25
N ILE A 10 -8.29 -2.69 -8.99
CA ILE A 10 -8.07 -4.13 -9.06
C ILE A 10 -8.72 -4.63 -10.34
N LEU A 11 -7.94 -5.30 -11.18
CA LEU A 11 -8.45 -5.85 -12.43
C LEU A 11 -9.48 -6.96 -12.15
N PRO A 12 -10.45 -7.18 -13.07
CA PRO A 12 -11.44 -8.25 -12.92
C PRO A 12 -10.79 -9.60 -12.59
N GLY A 13 -11.30 -10.25 -11.54
CA GLY A 13 -10.79 -11.53 -11.07
C GLY A 13 -9.51 -11.47 -10.23
N GLY A 14 -9.02 -10.27 -9.88
CA GLY A 14 -7.82 -10.07 -9.05
C GLY A 14 -8.07 -9.88 -7.54
N LEU A 15 -9.34 -9.76 -7.12
CA LEU A 15 -9.70 -9.43 -5.73
C LEU A 15 -9.24 -10.49 -4.73
N GLU A 16 -9.46 -11.76 -5.03
CA GLU A 16 -9.12 -12.85 -4.11
C GLU A 16 -7.59 -13.03 -4.00
N GLN A 17 -6.86 -12.83 -5.09
CA GLN A 17 -5.40 -12.83 -5.10
C GLN A 17 -4.86 -11.66 -4.27
N MET A 18 -5.47 -10.48 -4.37
CA MET A 18 -5.10 -9.32 -3.56
C MET A 18 -5.33 -9.58 -2.07
N LYS A 19 -6.48 -10.15 -1.69
CA LYS A 19 -6.77 -10.55 -0.30
C LYS A 19 -5.77 -11.57 0.23
N LYS A 20 -5.47 -12.60 -0.56
CA LYS A 20 -4.51 -13.64 -0.20
C LYS A 20 -3.11 -13.04 0.00
N TRP A 21 -2.62 -12.27 -0.97
CA TRP A 21 -1.33 -11.61 -0.90
C TRP A 21 -1.22 -10.70 0.33
N ASN A 22 -2.25 -9.89 0.62
CA ASN A 22 -2.25 -8.99 1.78
C ASN A 22 -2.16 -9.78 3.10
N LYS A 23 -2.87 -10.90 3.20
CA LYS A 23 -2.83 -11.77 4.38
C LYS A 23 -1.48 -12.46 4.57
N GLU A 24 -0.84 -12.85 3.47
CA GLU A 24 0.43 -13.60 3.51
C GLU A 24 1.65 -12.68 3.68
N MET A 25 1.60 -11.47 3.13
CA MET A 25 2.79 -10.61 3.01
C MET A 25 2.75 -9.36 3.88
N ILE A 26 1.59 -8.94 4.39
CA ILE A 26 1.43 -7.65 5.08
C ILE A 26 0.96 -7.85 6.53
N VAL A 27 -0.11 -8.63 6.73
CA VAL A 27 -0.69 -8.82 8.06
C VAL A 27 0.31 -9.50 9.00
N ASN A 28 0.60 -8.84 10.14
CA ASN A 28 1.55 -9.31 11.16
C ASN A 28 2.97 -9.56 10.61
N ASN A 29 3.41 -8.78 9.62
CA ASN A 29 4.75 -8.90 9.05
C ASN A 29 5.68 -7.80 9.59
N GLN A 30 6.59 -8.20 10.48
CA GLN A 30 7.57 -7.29 11.08
C GLN A 30 8.52 -6.65 10.06
N GLU A 31 8.94 -7.40 9.02
CA GLU A 31 9.83 -6.84 7.98
C GLU A 31 9.14 -5.71 7.22
N HIS A 32 7.85 -5.88 6.92
CA HIS A 32 7.02 -4.86 6.30
C HIS A 32 6.92 -3.60 7.19
N ASP A 33 6.64 -3.79 8.48
CA ASP A 33 6.56 -2.70 9.46
C ASP A 33 7.88 -1.93 9.56
N GLU A 34 9.01 -2.63 9.62
CA GLU A 34 10.35 -2.04 9.69
C GLU A 34 10.67 -1.21 8.43
N VAL A 35 10.33 -1.73 7.25
CA VAL A 35 10.50 -1.00 5.98
C VAL A 35 9.65 0.28 5.96
N PHE A 36 8.40 0.22 6.43
CA PHE A 36 7.50 1.36 6.44
C PHE A 36 7.93 2.42 7.46
N LEU A 37 8.36 2.01 8.65
CA LEU A 37 8.94 2.90 9.66
C LEU A 37 10.21 3.58 9.15
N ALA A 38 11.11 2.84 8.50
CA ALA A 38 12.33 3.40 7.89
C ALA A 38 12.02 4.40 6.76
N ALA A 39 10.90 4.22 6.05
CA ALA A 39 10.39 5.17 5.06
C ALA A 39 9.68 6.39 5.69
N GLY A 40 9.60 6.47 7.02
CA GLY A 40 8.95 7.55 7.75
C GLY A 40 7.42 7.48 7.76
N ILE A 41 6.85 6.31 7.45
CA ILE A 41 5.42 6.02 7.58
C ILE A 41 5.15 5.58 9.02
N SER A 42 4.36 6.36 9.75
CA SER A 42 3.96 6.05 11.13
C SER A 42 2.71 5.20 11.23
N ARG A 43 1.86 5.24 10.19
CA ARG A 43 0.65 4.41 10.09
C ARG A 43 0.35 4.10 8.63
N GLU A 44 0.08 2.84 8.36
CA GLU A 44 -0.54 2.37 7.13
C GLU A 44 -1.95 1.85 7.42
N GLN A 45 -2.90 2.20 6.55
CA GLN A 45 -4.23 1.59 6.50
C GLN A 45 -4.61 1.31 5.05
N VAL A 46 -5.08 0.10 4.79
CA VAL A 46 -5.53 -0.33 3.47
C VAL A 46 -6.95 -0.87 3.56
N TRP A 47 -7.82 -0.37 2.70
CA TRP A 47 -9.22 -0.81 2.60
C TRP A 47 -9.51 -1.31 1.19
N LEU A 48 -10.18 -2.46 1.09
CA LEU A 48 -10.75 -2.93 -0.17
C LEU A 48 -12.16 -2.38 -0.32
N GLN A 49 -12.47 -1.85 -1.49
CA GLN A 49 -13.75 -1.26 -1.85
C GLN A 49 -14.31 -1.97 -3.07
N HIS A 50 -15.61 -2.20 -3.08
CA HIS A 50 -16.34 -2.80 -4.19
C HIS A 50 -17.37 -1.80 -4.73
N THR A 51 -17.43 -1.65 -6.04
CA THR A 51 -18.46 -0.87 -6.75
C THR A 51 -19.00 -1.67 -7.93
N PRO A 52 -20.15 -1.30 -8.49
CA PRO A 52 -20.64 -1.92 -9.73
C PRO A 52 -19.65 -1.80 -10.91
N GLN A 53 -18.74 -0.83 -10.88
CA GLN A 53 -17.72 -0.60 -11.92
C GLN A 53 -16.43 -1.41 -11.69
N GLY A 54 -16.28 -2.02 -10.51
CA GLY A 54 -15.12 -2.84 -10.16
C GLY A 54 -14.62 -2.65 -8.74
N ASP A 55 -13.56 -3.39 -8.42
CA ASP A 55 -12.90 -3.40 -7.13
C ASP A 55 -11.68 -2.47 -7.13
N PHE A 56 -11.38 -1.86 -5.98
CA PHE A 56 -10.15 -1.10 -5.79
C PHE A 56 -9.69 -1.12 -4.34
N ALA A 57 -8.40 -0.90 -4.13
CA ALA A 57 -7.83 -0.65 -2.82
C ALA A 57 -7.65 0.86 -2.60
N VAL A 58 -7.92 1.31 -1.39
CA VAL A 58 -7.53 2.63 -0.89
C VAL A 58 -6.44 2.42 0.14
N ALA A 59 -5.25 2.99 -0.09
CA ALA A 59 -4.16 3.00 0.87
C ALA A 59 -3.97 4.41 1.41
N SER A 60 -3.91 4.54 2.73
CA SER A 60 -3.67 5.80 3.45
C SER A 60 -2.44 5.67 4.32
N PHE A 61 -1.47 6.55 4.11
CA PHE A 61 -0.24 6.59 4.87
C PHE A 61 -0.14 7.90 5.65
N GLU A 62 0.13 7.77 6.95
CA GLU A 62 0.55 8.90 7.77
C GLU A 62 2.09 9.00 7.70
N VAL A 63 2.59 10.15 7.25
CA VAL A 63 4.03 10.36 6.98
C VAL A 63 4.49 11.71 7.52
N LYS A 64 5.76 11.80 7.91
CA LYS A 64 6.38 13.06 8.33
C LYS A 64 6.63 14.03 7.16
N ASP A 65 7.09 13.51 6.02
CA ASP A 65 7.42 14.26 4.81
C ASP A 65 6.96 13.49 3.55
N PRO A 66 5.79 13.81 2.98
CA PRO A 66 5.23 13.06 1.85
C PRO A 66 6.05 13.19 0.57
N ALA A 67 6.75 14.31 0.36
CA ALA A 67 7.55 14.52 -0.85
C ALA A 67 8.76 13.57 -0.90
N LYS A 68 9.41 13.33 0.24
CA LYS A 68 10.55 12.40 0.33
C LYS A 68 10.15 10.93 0.17
N ASN A 69 8.94 10.56 0.61
CA ASN A 69 8.50 9.17 0.60
C ASN A 69 8.06 8.69 -0.80
N SER A 70 7.41 9.55 -1.58
CA SER A 70 6.94 9.22 -2.94
C SER A 70 8.07 8.72 -3.88
N VAL A 71 9.29 9.28 -3.72
CA VAL A 71 10.48 8.93 -4.51
C VAL A 71 11.09 7.57 -4.10
N SER A 72 10.87 7.14 -2.86
CA SER A 72 11.38 5.86 -2.31
C SER A 72 10.63 4.66 -2.90
N PHE A 73 9.30 4.71 -2.90
CA PHE A 73 8.46 3.63 -3.41
C PHE A 73 8.51 3.49 -4.94
N SER A 74 8.62 4.60 -5.67
CA SER A 74 8.70 4.57 -7.14
C SER A 74 9.99 3.94 -7.67
N LYS A 75 11.11 4.06 -6.94
CA LYS A 75 12.41 3.49 -7.35
C LYS A 75 12.56 2.00 -7.04
N ARG A 76 11.96 1.50 -5.96
CA ARG A 76 12.05 0.07 -5.61
C ARG A 76 11.24 -0.83 -6.54
N ARG A 77 10.10 -0.38 -7.06
CA ARG A 77 9.25 -1.19 -7.96
C ARG A 77 9.90 -1.48 -9.32
N MET A 78 10.89 -0.70 -9.74
CA MET A 78 11.64 -0.93 -10.97
C MET A 78 12.76 -1.98 -10.84
N ALA A 79 13.16 -2.37 -9.62
CA ALA A 79 14.29 -3.27 -9.40
C ALA A 79 13.89 -4.75 -9.28
N LEU A 80 12.61 -5.09 -9.46
CA LEU A 80 12.06 -6.45 -9.35
C LEU A 80 11.55 -7.01 -10.69
N THR A 81 12.12 -6.56 -11.81
CA THR A 81 11.88 -7.12 -13.16
C THR A 81 13.18 -7.49 -13.83
#